data_AF-A0AA43A5Z1-F1
#
_entry.id   AF-A0AA43A5Z1-F1
#
_cell.length_a   1.000
_cell.length_b   1.000
_cell.length_c   1.000
_cell.angle_alpha   90.00
_cell.angle_beta   90.00
_cell.angle_gamma   90.00
#
_symmetry.space_group_name_H-M   'P 1'
#
loop_
_entity.id
_entity.type
_entity.pdbx_description
1 polymer ?
#
loop_
_entity_poly.entity_id
_entity_poly.type
_entity_poly.pdbx_seq_one_letter_code
_entity_poly.pdbx_strand_id
1 'polypeptide(L)'
;MSNDPRLPVLNVIDTLADHYLKGKVQAIKLAMMSLLSGGHLLLEDIPGLGKTTLALALAHALGLSFGRIQCTSDLLPSDITGLSIYDRNENQFKFIQGPVFNNLLLADEINRAMPKTQSALLEAMEEHRVTIEGKTYRLPDP
;
A
#
# COMPACT_ATOMS: atom_id res chain seq x y z
N MET A 1 22.23 -7.31 29.12
CA MET A 1 21.98 -6.90 27.71
C MET A 1 20.53 -6.42 27.67
N SER A 2 20.29 -5.16 27.32
CA SER A 2 18.95 -4.56 27.39
C SER A 2 18.01 -5.28 26.41
N ASN A 3 16.97 -5.93 26.92
CA ASN A 3 15.94 -6.59 26.12
C ASN A 3 14.84 -5.59 25.77
N ASP A 4 15.22 -4.45 25.17
CA ASP A 4 14.27 -3.40 24.80
C ASP A 4 13.47 -3.87 23.57
N PRO A 5 12.15 -4.12 23.69
CA PRO A 5 11.34 -4.61 22.59
C PRO A 5 11.23 -3.61 21.43
N ARG A 6 11.64 -2.35 21.62
CA ARG A 6 11.63 -1.30 20.60
C ARG A 6 12.85 -1.35 19.69
N LEU A 7 13.91 -2.05 20.08
CA LEU A 7 15.19 -2.05 19.37
C LEU A 7 15.07 -2.43 17.88
N PRO A 8 14.28 -3.44 17.49
CA PRO A 8 14.07 -3.76 16.07
C PRO A 8 13.46 -2.60 15.27
N VAL A 9 12.46 -1.93 15.85
CA VAL A 9 11.77 -0.79 15.22
C VAL A 9 12.72 0.40 15.08
N LEU A 10 13.49 0.70 16.12
CA LEU A 10 14.48 1.78 16.09
C LEU A 10 15.56 1.52 15.04
N ASN A 11 16.05 0.28 14.93
CA ASN A 11 17.04 -0.08 13.91
C ASN A 11 16.51 0.13 12.48
N VAL A 12 15.23 -0.18 12.23
CA VAL A 12 14.61 0.08 10.92
C VAL A 12 14.53 1.58 10.66
N ILE A 13 14.10 2.38 11.65
CA ILE A 13 14.02 3.84 11.53
C ILE A 13 15.39 4.44 11.22
N ASP A 14 16.43 4.03 11.94
CA ASP A 14 17.80 4.52 11.73
C ASP A 14 18.32 4.13 10.34
N THR A 15 18.08 2.88 9.92
CA THR A 15 18.45 2.40 8.57
C THR A 15 17.78 3.25 7.47
N LEU A 16 16.48 3.53 7.61
CA LEU A 16 15.74 4.35 6.65
C LEU A 16 16.24 5.79 6.62
N ALA A 17 16.55 6.37 7.79
CA ALA A 17 17.01 7.75 7.92
C ALA A 17 18.41 7.94 7.32
N ASP A 18 19.32 7.01 7.56
CA ASP A 18 20.72 7.14 7.16
C ASP A 18 20.95 6.82 5.68
N HIS A 19 20.24 5.82 5.15
CA HIS A 19 20.50 5.28 3.81
C HIS A 19 19.53 5.77 2.72
N TYR A 20 18.27 6.10 3.06
CA TYR A 20 17.25 6.36 2.05
C TYR A 20 16.69 7.79 2.11
N LEU A 21 16.46 8.32 3.32
CA LEU A 21 15.63 9.51 3.54
C LEU A 21 16.28 10.47 4.55
N LYS A 22 17.50 10.93 4.22
CA LYS A 22 18.26 11.85 5.07
C LYS A 22 17.47 13.11 5.40
N GLY A 23 17.40 13.43 6.70
CA GLY A 23 16.68 14.61 7.20
C GLY A 23 15.16 14.46 7.25
N LYS A 24 14.59 13.27 6.96
CA LYS A 24 13.13 13.02 6.97
C LYS A 24 12.69 12.05 8.09
N VAL A 25 13.42 12.03 9.21
CA VAL A 25 13.18 11.13 10.36
C VAL A 25 11.72 11.18 10.85
N GLN A 26 11.10 12.35 10.88
CA GLN A 26 9.71 12.48 11.33
C GLN A 26 8.72 11.75 10.41
N ALA A 27 8.91 11.84 9.08
CA ALA A 27 8.06 11.14 8.12
C ALA A 27 8.22 9.62 8.24
N ILE A 28 9.46 9.15 8.43
CA ILE A 28 9.76 7.72 8.67
C ILE A 28 9.05 7.24 9.93
N LYS A 29 9.14 7.99 11.03
CA LYS A 29 8.48 7.65 12.30
C LYS A 29 6.96 7.58 12.15
N LEU A 30 6.34 8.55 11.47
CA LEU A 30 4.90 8.54 11.21
C LEU A 30 4.48 7.35 10.35
N ALA A 31 5.25 7.01 9.32
CA ALA A 31 4.99 5.85 8.49
C ALA A 31 5.14 4.54 9.26
N MET A 32 6.18 4.39 10.07
CA MET A 32 6.36 3.22 10.95
C MET A 32 5.24 3.09 11.97
N MET A 33 4.85 4.18 12.62
CA MET A 33 3.73 4.17 13.58
C MET A 33 2.42 3.79 12.90
N SER A 34 2.14 4.38 11.73
CA SER A 34 0.95 4.07 10.93
C SER A 34 0.92 2.58 10.58
N LEU A 35 2.01 2.05 10.01
CA LEU A 35 2.13 0.64 9.64
C LEU A 35 1.93 -0.31 10.83
N LEU A 36 2.63 -0.08 11.93
CA LEU A 36 2.55 -0.93 13.13
C LEU A 36 1.19 -0.85 13.83
N SER A 37 0.42 0.21 13.58
CA SER A 37 -0.95 0.36 14.08
C SER A 37 -2.03 -0.19 13.14
N GLY A 38 -1.65 -0.69 11.96
CA GLY A 38 -2.60 -1.08 10.90
C GLY A 38 -3.30 0.11 10.24
N GLY A 39 -2.75 1.31 10.38
CA GLY A 39 -3.31 2.54 9.84
C GLY A 39 -2.88 2.83 8.40
N HIS A 40 -3.42 3.93 7.87
CA HIS A 40 -3.08 4.46 6.55
C HIS A 40 -2.54 5.89 6.68
N LEU A 41 -1.78 6.33 5.68
CA LEU A 41 -1.10 7.61 5.72
C LEU A 41 -1.43 8.45 4.49
N LEU A 42 -2.12 9.57 4.72
CA LEU A 42 -2.39 10.57 3.69
C LEU A 42 -1.18 11.51 3.60
N LEU A 43 -0.51 11.49 2.44
CA LEU A 43 0.66 12.33 2.18
C LEU A 43 0.25 13.58 1.38
N GLU A 44 -0.11 14.65 2.08
CA GLU A 44 -0.31 15.97 1.48
C GLU A 44 1.05 16.64 1.27
N ASP A 45 1.56 16.72 0.04
CA ASP A 45 2.82 17.44 -0.18
C ASP A 45 3.11 17.70 -1.67
N ILE A 46 4.00 18.67 -1.90
CA ILE A 46 4.53 19.07 -3.21
C ILE A 46 5.23 17.87 -3.90
N PRO A 47 5.08 17.67 -5.22
CA PRO A 47 5.76 16.61 -5.96
C PRO A 47 7.28 16.61 -5.72
N GLY A 48 7.88 15.41 -5.64
CA GLY A 48 9.35 15.27 -5.56
C GLY A 48 9.95 15.17 -4.15
N LEU A 49 9.13 15.11 -3.09
CA LEU A 49 9.61 15.05 -1.70
C LEU A 49 9.93 13.63 -1.17
N GLY A 50 10.06 12.65 -2.06
CA GLY A 50 10.50 11.30 -1.70
C GLY A 50 9.38 10.36 -1.22
N LYS A 51 8.11 10.61 -1.55
CA LYS A 51 6.97 9.72 -1.20
C LYS A 51 7.20 8.28 -1.71
N THR A 52 7.60 8.15 -2.97
CA THR A 52 7.94 6.86 -3.57
C THR A 52 9.16 6.23 -2.91
N THR A 53 10.19 7.01 -2.60
CA THR A 53 11.38 6.54 -1.88
C THR A 53 11.02 6.03 -0.49
N LEU A 54 10.15 6.72 0.25
CA LEU A 54 9.65 6.29 1.56
C LEU A 54 8.95 4.95 1.48
N ALA A 55 7.97 4.82 0.58
CA ALA A 55 7.19 3.59 0.46
C ALA A 55 8.07 2.39 0.02
N LEU A 56 8.96 2.58 -0.96
CA LEU A 56 9.88 1.54 -1.41
C LEU A 56 10.92 1.16 -0.35
N ALA A 57 11.48 2.14 0.35
CA ALA A 57 12.48 1.87 1.39
C ALA A 57 11.85 1.13 2.56
N LEU A 58 10.63 1.50 2.98
CA LEU A 58 9.86 0.76 3.99
C LEU A 58 9.60 -0.68 3.56
N ALA A 59 9.10 -0.87 2.33
CA ALA A 59 8.83 -2.19 1.81
C ALA A 59 10.08 -3.08 1.81
N HIS A 60 11.20 -2.53 1.33
CA HIS A 60 12.47 -3.25 1.29
C HIS A 60 13.02 -3.55 2.70
N ALA A 61 13.00 -2.58 3.61
CA ALA A 61 13.53 -2.75 4.97
C ALA A 61 12.73 -3.77 5.79
N LEU A 62 11.44 -3.95 5.49
CA LEU A 62 10.54 -4.85 6.21
C LEU A 62 10.21 -6.14 5.44
N GLY A 63 10.70 -6.31 4.20
CA GLY A 63 10.41 -7.48 3.38
C GLY A 63 8.96 -7.56 2.89
N LEU A 64 8.30 -6.42 2.72
CA LEU A 64 6.90 -6.30 2.35
C LEU A 64 6.72 -6.19 0.82
N SER A 65 5.61 -6.71 0.31
CA SER A 65 5.22 -6.49 -1.08
C SER A 65 4.80 -5.02 -1.30
N PHE A 66 5.12 -4.50 -2.48
CA PHE A 66 4.87 -3.10 -2.84
C PHE A 66 4.09 -2.98 -4.14
N GLY A 67 2.98 -2.25 -4.08
CA GLY A 67 2.18 -1.83 -5.22
C GLY A 67 2.21 -0.31 -5.37
N ARG A 68 2.02 0.15 -6.61
CA ARG A 68 1.84 1.57 -6.91
C ARG A 68 0.71 1.75 -7.91
N ILE A 69 -0.17 2.70 -7.64
CA ILE A 69 -1.19 3.17 -8.57
C ILE A 69 -1.04 4.67 -8.80
N GLN A 70 -1.17 5.08 -10.05
CA GLN A 70 -1.34 6.48 -10.42
C GLN A 70 -2.83 6.70 -10.64
N CYS A 71 -3.46 7.52 -9.81
CA CYS A 71 -4.87 7.79 -9.95
C CYS A 71 -5.12 8.77 -11.09
N THR A 72 -5.97 8.36 -12.03
CA THR A 72 -6.39 9.14 -13.18
C THR A 72 -7.91 9.09 -13.30
N SER A 73 -8.51 10.00 -14.09
CA SER A 73 -9.96 10.09 -14.24
C SER A 73 -10.59 8.88 -14.95
N ASP A 74 -9.78 8.10 -15.65
CA ASP A 74 -10.17 6.89 -16.37
C ASP A 74 -9.92 5.59 -15.57
N LEU A 75 -9.22 5.66 -14.43
CA LEU A 75 -8.97 4.50 -13.58
C LEU A 75 -10.29 3.88 -13.09
N LEU A 76 -10.47 2.57 -13.31
CA LEU A 76 -11.65 1.84 -12.90
C LEU A 76 -11.48 1.21 -11.51
N PRO A 77 -12.58 0.96 -10.77
CA PRO A 77 -12.52 0.21 -9.52
C PRO A 77 -11.80 -1.16 -9.63
N SER A 78 -11.98 -1.86 -10.76
CA SER A 78 -11.34 -3.15 -11.04
C SER A 78 -9.82 -3.05 -11.23
N ASP A 79 -9.30 -1.89 -11.65
CA ASP A 79 -7.85 -1.69 -11.77
C ASP A 79 -7.17 -1.59 -10.40
N ILE A 80 -7.95 -1.31 -9.35
CA ILE A 80 -7.52 -1.26 -7.96
C ILE A 80 -7.75 -2.61 -7.27
N THR A 81 -8.97 -3.12 -7.38
CA THR A 81 -9.47 -4.30 -6.65
C THR A 81 -9.19 -5.62 -7.34
N GLY A 82 -8.88 -5.62 -8.63
CA GLY A 82 -8.73 -6.81 -9.45
C GLY A 82 -10.00 -7.18 -10.23
N LEU A 83 -9.89 -8.20 -11.07
CA LEU A 83 -10.97 -8.67 -11.94
C LEU A 83 -10.88 -10.16 -12.21
N SER A 84 -12.01 -10.77 -12.55
CA SER A 84 -12.07 -12.13 -13.07
C SER A 84 -11.86 -12.12 -14.58
N ILE A 85 -10.88 -12.87 -15.08
CA ILE A 85 -10.64 -13.09 -16.51
C ILE A 85 -10.93 -14.56 -16.83
N TYR A 86 -11.62 -14.81 -17.94
CA TYR A 86 -11.86 -16.16 -18.41
C TYR A 86 -10.59 -16.78 -18.99
N ASP A 87 -10.08 -17.83 -18.35
CA ASP A 87 -8.96 -18.64 -18.86
C ASP A 87 -9.52 -19.72 -19.79
N ARG A 88 -9.17 -19.64 -21.08
CA ARG A 88 -9.64 -20.58 -22.10
C ARG A 88 -9.01 -21.97 -21.97
N ASN A 89 -7.80 -22.07 -21.41
CA ASN A 89 -7.10 -23.35 -21.27
C ASN A 89 -7.69 -24.16 -20.12
N GLU A 90 -7.99 -23.48 -19.01
CA GLU A 90 -8.57 -24.08 -17.81
C GLU A 90 -10.11 -24.10 -17.83
N ASN A 91 -10.72 -23.43 -18.82
CA ASN A 91 -12.16 -23.29 -19.01
C ASN A 91 -12.89 -22.77 -17.75
N GLN A 92 -12.24 -21.83 -17.05
CA GLN A 92 -12.71 -21.26 -15.79
C GLN A 92 -12.36 -19.77 -15.67
N PHE A 93 -13.09 -19.05 -14.81
CA PHE A 93 -12.75 -17.68 -14.45
C PHE A 93 -11.62 -17.68 -13.41
N LYS A 94 -10.55 -16.94 -13.71
CA LYS A 94 -9.40 -16.73 -12.84
C LYS A 94 -9.38 -15.30 -12.34
N PHE A 95 -9.32 -15.16 -11.02
CA PHE A 95 -9.16 -13.85 -10.40
C PHE A 95 -7.73 -13.34 -10.54
N ILE A 96 -7.60 -12.16 -11.11
CA ILE A 96 -6.35 -11.39 -11.21
C ILE A 96 -6.40 -10.32 -10.13
N GLN A 97 -5.52 -10.46 -9.14
CA GLN A 97 -5.42 -9.54 -8.02
C GLN A 97 -5.01 -8.15 -8.48
N GLY A 98 -5.72 -7.13 -7.99
CA GLY A 98 -5.33 -5.74 -8.18
C GLY A 98 -4.21 -5.30 -7.22
N PRO A 99 -3.71 -4.07 -7.36
CA PRO A 99 -2.62 -3.54 -6.55
C PRO A 99 -2.89 -3.48 -5.04
N VAL A 100 -4.15 -3.47 -4.59
CA VAL A 100 -4.51 -3.50 -3.16
C VAL A 100 -4.09 -4.77 -2.43
N PHE A 101 -3.73 -5.82 -3.17
CA PHE A 101 -3.20 -7.07 -2.59
C PHE A 101 -1.71 -7.00 -2.25
N ASN A 102 -1.09 -5.81 -2.26
CA ASN A 102 0.24 -5.59 -1.71
C ASN A 102 0.15 -5.14 -0.25
N ASN A 103 1.15 -5.48 0.56
CA ASN A 103 1.28 -5.01 1.95
C ASN A 103 1.38 -3.49 2.03
N LEU A 104 2.12 -2.88 1.08
CA LEU A 104 2.25 -1.43 0.94
C LEU A 104 1.77 -1.01 -0.44
N LEU A 105 0.75 -0.14 -0.49
CA LEU A 105 0.25 0.45 -1.72
C LEU A 105 0.46 1.98 -1.70
N LEU A 106 1.21 2.50 -2.65
CA LEU A 106 1.29 3.94 -2.91
C LEU A 106 0.23 4.33 -3.96
N ALA A 107 -0.76 5.12 -3.53
CA ALA A 107 -1.76 5.71 -4.42
C ALA A 107 -1.44 7.19 -4.68
N ASP A 108 -0.82 7.48 -5.82
CA ASP A 108 -0.48 8.84 -6.22
C ASP A 108 -1.71 9.55 -6.81
N GLU A 109 -1.85 10.85 -6.51
CA GLU A 109 -2.90 11.73 -7.05
C GLU A 109 -4.33 11.22 -6.85
N ILE A 110 -4.64 10.61 -5.70
CA ILE A 110 -5.96 10.03 -5.37
C ILE A 110 -7.14 10.96 -5.71
N ASN A 111 -6.95 12.26 -5.57
CA ASN A 111 -7.91 13.31 -5.89
C ASN A 111 -8.28 13.41 -7.39
N ARG A 112 -7.53 12.77 -8.30
CA ARG A 112 -7.83 12.69 -9.74
C ARG A 112 -8.70 11.49 -10.12
N ALA A 113 -8.80 10.48 -9.26
CA ALA A 113 -9.67 9.34 -9.51
C ALA A 113 -11.14 9.73 -9.38
N MET A 114 -12.01 9.05 -10.13
CA MET A 114 -13.46 9.21 -10.01
C MET A 114 -13.96 8.77 -8.62
N PRO A 115 -15.06 9.34 -8.08
CA PRO A 115 -15.57 9.00 -6.75
C PRO A 115 -15.79 7.50 -6.53
N LYS A 116 -16.28 6.78 -7.55
CA LYS A 116 -16.47 5.32 -7.49
C LYS A 116 -15.15 4.55 -7.30
N THR A 117 -14.07 5.03 -7.89
CA THR A 117 -12.74 4.40 -7.85
C THR A 117 -12.06 4.69 -6.52
N GLN A 118 -12.19 5.92 -6.02
CA GLN A 118 -11.77 6.27 -4.65
C GLN A 118 -12.53 5.43 -3.62
N SER A 119 -13.84 5.27 -3.78
CA SER A 119 -14.68 4.47 -2.87
C SER A 119 -14.23 3.02 -2.82
N ALA A 120 -13.90 2.41 -3.96
CA ALA A 120 -13.41 1.03 -4.01
C ALA A 120 -12.06 0.84 -3.28
N LEU A 121 -11.16 1.83 -3.37
CA LEU A 121 -9.91 1.81 -2.59
C LEU A 121 -10.19 1.94 -1.09
N LEU A 122 -11.04 2.88 -0.69
CA LEU A 122 -11.39 3.12 0.71
C LEU A 122 -12.15 1.95 1.34
N GLU A 123 -13.04 1.29 0.59
CA GLU A 123 -13.73 0.08 1.02
C GLU A 123 -12.75 -1.06 1.27
N ALA A 124 -11.77 -1.25 0.37
CA ALA A 124 -10.73 -2.26 0.55
C ALA A 124 -9.86 -1.97 1.79
N MET A 125 -9.56 -0.69 2.06
CA MET A 125 -8.82 -0.24 3.24
C MET A 125 -9.58 -0.53 4.53
N GLU A 126 -10.88 -0.20 4.60
CA GLU A 126 -11.70 -0.38 5.81
C GLU A 126 -12.04 -1.85 6.07
N GLU A 127 -12.40 -2.61 5.04
CA GLU A 127 -12.90 -3.98 5.20
C GLU A 127 -11.76 -5.02 5.23
N HIS A 128 -10.52 -4.61 4.94
CA HIS A 128 -9.35 -5.48 4.79
C HIS A 128 -9.58 -6.70 3.86
N ARG A 129 -10.52 -6.56 2.92
CA ARG A 129 -10.93 -7.59 1.96
C ARG A 129 -11.57 -6.94 0.75
N VAL A 130 -11.63 -7.69 -0.34
CA VAL A 130 -12.29 -7.31 -1.58
C VAL A 130 -13.26 -8.41 -1.97
N THR A 131 -14.48 -8.06 -2.39
CA THR A 131 -15.45 -9.04 -2.92
C THR A 131 -15.67 -8.81 -4.40
N ILE A 132 -15.37 -9.82 -5.22
CA ILE A 132 -15.56 -9.81 -6.67
C ILE A 132 -16.47 -10.98 -7.02
N GLU A 133 -17.58 -10.69 -7.71
CA GLU A 133 -18.54 -11.69 -8.20
C GLU A 133 -19.01 -12.68 -7.12
N GLY A 134 -19.25 -12.17 -5.90
CA GLY A 134 -19.72 -12.98 -4.77
C GLY A 134 -18.62 -13.78 -4.04
N LYS A 135 -17.36 -13.67 -4.47
CA LYS A 135 -16.21 -14.28 -3.78
C LYS A 135 -15.35 -13.23 -3.10
N THR A 136 -15.12 -13.43 -1.81
CA THR A 136 -14.32 -12.51 -0.97
C THR A 136 -12.88 -12.98 -0.84
N TYR A 137 -11.95 -12.06 -0.98
CA TYR A 137 -10.50 -12.26 -0.87
C TYR A 137 -9.95 -11.32 0.20
N ARG A 138 -9.20 -11.85 1.17
CA ARG A 138 -8.55 -11.03 2.21
C ARG A 138 -7.31 -10.34 1.65
N LEU A 139 -7.07 -9.12 2.10
CA LEU A 139 -5.82 -8.41 1.86
C LEU A 139 -4.72 -9.00 2.78
N PRO A 140 -3.43 -8.89 2.39
CA PRO A 140 -2.36 -9.40 3.22
C PRO A 140 -2.13 -8.52 4.46
N ASP A 141 -1.81 -9.15 5.59
CA ASP A 141 -1.33 -8.45 6.78
C ASP A 141 0.15 -8.04 6.59
N PRO A 142 0.54 -6.80 6.90
CA PRO A 142 1.93 -6.35 6.90
C PRO A 142 2.76 -6.86 8.10
#